data_AF-A0A9W5PJ52-F1
#
_entry.id   AF-A0A9W5PJ52-F1
#
_cell.length_a   1.000
_cell.length_b   1.000
_cell.length_c   1.000
_cell.angle_alpha   90.00
_cell.angle_beta   90.00
_cell.angle_gamma   90.00
#
_symmetry.space_group_name_H-M   'P 1'
#
loop_
_entity.id
_entity.type
_entity.pdbx_description
1 polymer ?
#
loop_
_entity_poly.entity_id
_entity_poly.type
_entity_poly.pdbx_seq_one_letter_code
_entity_poly.pdbx_strand_id
1 'polypeptide(L)'
;MKKPHILNPQIYSNDAKTSCASCSPNVIPNTCCPCANDPYTCIDIIAGFQICYLLDIVNITAGIQVRFAGITLATLEVSLDRPISYHVNVGLYALDLDVTLVRLPEKVCLHAKGDVKVFGGTIFDFDFDIICF
;
A
#
# COMPACT_ATOMS: atom_id res chain seq x y z
N MET A 1 -6.22 29.85 5.21
CA MET A 1 -7.11 28.74 4.80
C MET A 1 -6.91 27.58 5.77
N LYS A 2 -8.00 26.95 6.22
CA LYS A 2 -8.03 25.92 7.29
C LYS A 2 -7.53 24.56 6.78
N LYS A 3 -6.77 23.82 7.62
CA LYS A 3 -6.29 22.45 7.39
C LYS A 3 -7.44 21.46 7.13
N PRO A 4 -7.27 20.45 6.27
CA PRO A 4 -8.09 19.24 6.33
C PRO A 4 -7.68 18.39 7.54
N HIS A 5 -8.67 18.03 8.35
CA HIS A 5 -8.60 16.92 9.29
C HIS A 5 -8.76 15.63 8.51
N ILE A 6 -7.81 14.70 8.63
CA ILE A 6 -8.05 13.30 8.27
C ILE A 6 -8.29 12.56 9.58
N LEU A 7 -9.56 12.26 9.84
CA LEU A 7 -10.02 11.36 10.89
C LEU A 7 -10.03 9.94 10.30
N ASN A 8 -9.30 9.03 10.96
CA ASN A 8 -9.54 7.58 11.02
C ASN A 8 -9.85 6.86 9.68
N PRO A 9 -8.90 6.14 9.05
CA PRO A 9 -9.25 5.22 7.97
C PRO A 9 -9.98 4.02 8.59
N GLN A 10 -11.30 4.13 8.72
CA GLN A 10 -12.13 2.96 8.90
C GLN A 10 -11.93 2.04 7.69
N ILE A 11 -11.51 0.83 8.01
CA ILE A 11 -11.40 -0.34 7.14
C ILE A 11 -12.65 -0.41 6.25
N TYR A 12 -12.50 -0.09 4.98
CA TYR A 12 -13.53 -0.38 3.98
C TYR A 12 -13.36 -1.85 3.58
N SER A 13 -14.10 -2.74 4.25
CA SER A 13 -14.52 -3.98 3.59
C SER A 13 -15.76 -3.65 2.77
N ASN A 14 -15.74 -3.97 1.48
CA ASN A 14 -16.74 -4.81 0.81
C ASN A 14 -16.62 -4.70 -0.72
N ASP A 15 -16.66 -5.86 -1.36
CA ASP A 15 -16.91 -6.10 -2.79
C ASP A 15 -15.78 -5.88 -3.80
N ALA A 16 -14.79 -6.77 -3.77
CA ALA A 16 -14.12 -7.23 -4.99
C ALA A 16 -14.55 -8.68 -5.28
N LYS A 17 -15.59 -8.83 -6.12
CA LYS A 17 -16.08 -10.12 -6.60
C LYS A 17 -15.03 -10.83 -7.47
N THR A 18 -14.45 -11.89 -6.91
CA THR A 18 -14.37 -13.24 -7.47
C THR A 18 -13.68 -13.45 -8.83
N SER A 19 -12.52 -14.12 -8.79
CA SER A 19 -12.31 -15.31 -9.63
C SER A 19 -11.60 -16.43 -8.85
N CYS A 20 -12.33 -17.07 -7.93
CA CYS A 20 -11.93 -18.28 -7.21
C CYS A 20 -12.32 -19.54 -8.02
N ALA A 21 -11.85 -19.68 -9.26
CA ALA A 21 -12.30 -20.75 -10.18
C ALA A 21 -11.83 -22.17 -9.82
N SER A 22 -11.41 -22.47 -8.58
CA SER A 22 -10.86 -23.78 -8.22
C SER A 22 -11.09 -24.24 -6.76
N CYS A 23 -12.07 -23.68 -6.05
CA CYS A 23 -12.46 -24.21 -4.73
C CYS A 23 -13.44 -25.39 -4.89
N SER A 24 -12.92 -26.60 -4.72
CA SER A 24 -13.66 -27.87 -4.78
C SER A 24 -14.76 -27.95 -3.69
N PRO A 25 -15.95 -28.53 -3.96
CA PRO A 25 -17.18 -28.19 -3.24
C PRO A 25 -17.43 -28.93 -1.91
N ASN A 26 -16.44 -29.56 -1.27
CA ASN A 26 -16.74 -30.55 -0.22
C ASN A 26 -16.07 -30.37 1.16
N VAL A 27 -15.78 -29.14 1.60
CA VAL A 27 -15.33 -28.93 3.00
C VAL A 27 -15.83 -27.59 3.57
N ILE A 28 -16.82 -27.67 4.48
CA ILE A 28 -17.22 -26.71 5.54
C ILE A 28 -17.67 -25.30 5.10
N PRO A 29 -18.90 -24.86 5.42
CA PRO A 29 -19.41 -23.53 5.10
C PRO A 29 -18.83 -22.48 6.06
N ASN A 30 -17.69 -21.87 5.69
CA ASN A 30 -17.22 -20.52 6.07
C ASN A 30 -15.70 -20.31 5.89
N THR A 31 -14.97 -21.28 5.34
CA THR A 31 -13.59 -21.03 4.89
C THR A 31 -13.62 -20.49 3.46
N CYS A 32 -13.84 -19.17 3.33
CA CYS A 32 -13.40 -18.45 2.14
C CYS A 32 -11.88 -18.61 2.07
N CYS A 33 -11.37 -19.36 1.10
CA CYS A 33 -9.94 -19.50 0.85
C CYS A 33 -9.32 -18.10 0.67
N PRO A 34 -8.40 -17.65 1.53
CA PRO A 34 -7.53 -16.54 1.16
C PRO A 34 -6.72 -17.01 -0.05
N CYS A 35 -6.83 -16.30 -1.17
CA CYS A 35 -5.94 -16.51 -2.29
C CYS A 35 -4.51 -16.20 -1.83
N ALA A 36 -3.75 -17.26 -1.54
CA ALA A 36 -2.30 -17.34 -1.34
C ALA A 36 -1.64 -16.24 -0.49
N ASN A 37 -1.45 -16.52 0.82
CA ASN A 37 -0.26 -16.23 1.64
C ASN A 37 0.57 -14.97 1.32
N ASP A 38 -0.04 -13.83 1.02
CA ASP A 38 0.67 -12.58 0.93
C ASP A 38 0.69 -11.94 2.32
N PRO A 39 1.84 -11.92 3.03
CA PRO A 39 1.90 -11.35 4.37
C PRO A 39 1.75 -9.82 4.37
N TYR A 40 1.67 -9.19 3.20
CA TYR A 40 1.58 -7.75 3.06
C TYR A 40 0.13 -7.25 3.20
N THR A 41 -0.02 -6.18 3.97
CA THR A 41 -1.29 -5.42 4.03
C THR A 41 -1.27 -4.36 2.93
N CYS A 42 -2.31 -4.31 2.09
CA CYS A 42 -2.39 -3.39 0.96
C CYS A 42 -3.33 -2.20 1.21
N ILE A 43 -2.96 -1.04 0.68
CA ILE A 43 -3.78 0.18 0.63
C ILE A 43 -3.94 0.57 -0.85
N ASP A 44 -5.19 0.75 -1.27
CA ASP A 44 -5.51 1.29 -2.58
C ASP A 44 -5.24 2.81 -2.61
N ILE A 45 -4.52 3.26 -3.63
CA ILE A 45 -4.25 4.69 -3.86
C ILE A 45 -5.28 5.23 -4.86
N ILE A 46 -5.01 5.12 -6.15
CA ILE A 46 -5.93 5.46 -7.24
C ILE A 46 -5.48 4.79 -8.54
N ALA A 47 -6.38 4.71 -9.52
CA ALA A 47 -6.08 4.24 -10.88
C ALA A 47 -5.48 2.83 -10.93
N GLY A 48 -5.80 1.98 -9.96
CA GLY A 48 -5.27 0.62 -9.85
C GLY A 48 -3.93 0.51 -9.14
N PHE A 49 -3.29 1.61 -8.73
CA PHE A 49 -2.10 1.56 -7.87
C PHE A 49 -2.47 1.17 -6.44
N GLN A 50 -1.64 0.30 -5.87
CA GLN A 50 -1.71 -0.11 -4.47
C GLN A 50 -0.33 -0.07 -3.85
N ILE A 51 -0.26 0.29 -2.57
CA ILE A 51 0.95 0.17 -1.76
C ILE A 51 0.67 -0.92 -0.73
N CYS A 52 1.46 -1.99 -0.75
CA CYS A 52 1.39 -3.04 0.25
C CYS A 52 2.61 -2.99 1.16
N TYR A 53 2.44 -3.26 2.45
CA TYR A 53 3.52 -3.17 3.43
C TYR A 53 3.60 -4.40 4.33
N LEU A 54 4.82 -4.70 4.78
CA LEU A 54 5.13 -5.69 5.80
C LEU A 54 6.17 -5.09 6.75
N LEU A 55 5.89 -5.10 8.04
CA LEU A 55 6.79 -4.54 9.05
C LEU A 55 7.64 -5.64 9.71
N ASP A 56 8.93 -5.38 9.85
CA ASP A 56 9.83 -6.12 10.73
C ASP A 56 10.18 -5.22 11.92
N ILE A 57 9.49 -5.43 13.04
CA ILE A 57 9.66 -4.65 14.26
C ILE A 57 11.02 -4.92 14.92
N VAL A 58 11.58 -6.13 14.73
CA VAL A 58 12.85 -6.52 15.36
C VAL A 58 14.00 -5.73 14.75
N ASN A 59 13.98 -5.58 13.42
CA ASN A 59 15.02 -4.84 12.68
C ASN A 59 14.64 -3.38 12.39
N ILE A 60 13.42 -2.95 12.74
CA ILE A 60 12.86 -1.63 12.42
C ILE A 60 12.99 -1.34 10.92
N THR A 61 12.53 -2.29 10.12
CA THR A 61 12.46 -2.17 8.66
C THR A 61 11.03 -2.40 8.17
N ALA A 62 10.74 -1.90 6.98
CA ALA A 62 9.47 -2.10 6.30
C ALA A 62 9.71 -2.57 4.87
N GLY A 63 9.19 -3.75 4.52
CA GLY A 63 9.05 -4.16 3.13
C GLY A 63 7.85 -3.44 2.53
N ILE A 64 8.01 -2.86 1.33
CA ILE A 64 6.97 -2.18 0.57
C ILE A 64 6.86 -2.84 -0.79
N GLN A 65 5.65 -3.18 -1.20
CA GLN A 65 5.36 -3.56 -2.57
C GLN A 65 4.50 -2.49 -3.24
N VAL A 66 4.94 -2.03 -4.40
CA VAL A 66 4.11 -1.18 -5.27
C VAL A 66 3.43 -2.09 -6.27
N ARG A 67 2.10 -2.05 -6.33
CA ARG A 67 1.31 -2.85 -7.26
C ARG A 67 0.50 -1.99 -8.21
N PHE A 68 0.19 -2.55 -9.36
CA PHE A 68 -0.80 -2.00 -10.28
C PHE A 68 -1.72 -3.11 -10.77
N ALA A 69 -3.04 -2.93 -10.59
CA ALA A 69 -4.07 -3.90 -10.96
C ALA A 69 -3.76 -5.32 -10.43
N GLY A 70 -3.29 -5.43 -9.19
CA GLY A 70 -2.94 -6.69 -8.52
C GLY A 70 -1.57 -7.28 -8.88
N ILE A 71 -0.80 -6.65 -9.77
CA ILE A 71 0.54 -7.11 -10.16
C ILE A 71 1.61 -6.31 -9.40
N THR A 72 2.55 -6.99 -8.74
CA THR A 72 3.70 -6.33 -8.11
C THR A 72 4.66 -5.77 -9.16
N LEU A 73 4.87 -4.46 -9.11
CA LEU A 73 5.81 -3.71 -9.96
C LEU A 73 7.19 -3.62 -9.33
N ALA A 74 7.25 -3.44 -8.01
CA ALA A 74 8.49 -3.36 -7.25
C ALA A 74 8.30 -3.83 -5.82
N THR A 75 9.38 -4.37 -5.25
CA THR A 75 9.54 -4.62 -3.81
C THR A 75 10.71 -3.79 -3.32
N LEU A 76 10.47 -2.98 -2.30
CA LEU A 76 11.36 -1.98 -1.75
C LEU A 76 11.55 -2.28 -0.25
N GLU A 77 12.73 -2.04 0.29
CA GLU A 77 13.00 -2.21 1.72
C GLU A 77 13.38 -0.86 2.33
N VAL A 78 12.54 -0.37 3.24
CA VAL A 78 12.72 0.92 3.91
C VAL A 78 13.29 0.67 5.31
N SER A 79 14.31 1.43 5.68
CA SER A 79 14.87 1.45 7.03
C SER A 79 14.95 2.89 7.53
N LEU A 80 15.05 3.12 8.84
CA LEU A 80 15.14 4.46 9.43
C LEU A 80 16.19 5.37 8.76
N ASP A 81 17.33 4.80 8.38
CA ASP A 81 18.45 5.56 7.79
C ASP A 81 18.43 5.61 6.25
N ARG A 82 17.46 4.93 5.62
CA ARG A 82 17.37 4.78 4.16
C ARG A 82 15.94 5.00 3.68
N PRO A 83 15.52 6.27 3.53
CA PRO A 83 14.29 6.59 2.81
C PRO A 83 14.40 6.13 1.35
N ILE A 84 13.27 5.77 0.75
CA ILE A 84 13.21 5.32 -0.64
C ILE A 84 12.35 6.29 -1.44
N SER A 85 12.86 6.68 -2.61
CA SER A 85 12.11 7.31 -3.68
C SER A 85 11.98 6.33 -4.84
N TYR A 86 10.77 6.12 -5.34
CA TYR A 86 10.43 5.20 -6.41
C TYR A 86 9.54 5.88 -7.45
N HIS A 87 9.92 5.74 -8.72
CA HIS A 87 9.16 6.22 -9.85
C HIS A 87 8.84 5.06 -10.80
N VAL A 88 7.60 4.98 -11.25
CA VAL A 88 7.19 3.99 -12.26
C VAL A 88 6.17 4.56 -13.23
N ASN A 89 6.27 4.14 -14.50
CA ASN A 89 5.27 4.42 -15.53
C ASN A 89 4.55 3.12 -15.91
N VAL A 90 3.23 3.15 -15.90
CA VAL A 90 2.36 2.03 -16.32
C VAL A 90 1.31 2.54 -17.29
N GLY A 91 1.53 2.29 -18.58
CA GLY A 91 0.65 2.79 -19.64
C GLY A 91 0.64 4.32 -19.68
N LEU A 92 -0.52 4.91 -19.39
CA LEU A 92 -0.73 6.36 -19.35
C LEU A 92 -0.52 6.97 -17.97
N TYR A 93 -0.35 6.13 -16.94
CA TYR A 93 -0.19 6.57 -15.56
C TYR A 93 1.29 6.55 -15.16
N ALA A 94 1.68 7.49 -14.33
CA ALA A 94 2.95 7.47 -13.61
C ALA A 94 2.69 7.58 -12.11
N LEU A 95 3.50 6.93 -11.30
CA LEU A 95 3.51 7.05 -9.85
C LEU A 95 4.90 7.51 -9.42
N ASP A 96 4.94 8.64 -8.71
CA ASP A 96 6.07 9.08 -7.90
C ASP A 96 5.75 8.76 -6.43
N LEU A 97 6.62 8.02 -5.76
CA LEU A 97 6.41 7.55 -4.40
C LEU A 97 7.68 7.70 -3.56
N ASP A 98 7.59 8.46 -2.48
CA ASP A 98 8.56 8.52 -1.40
C ASP A 98 8.02 7.76 -0.18
N VAL A 99 8.82 6.84 0.35
CA VAL A 99 8.50 6.09 1.58
C VAL A 99 9.63 6.23 2.58
N THR A 100 9.28 6.58 3.82
CA THR A 100 10.23 6.82 4.89
C THR A 100 9.76 6.19 6.19
N LEU A 101 10.69 5.75 7.04
CA LEU A 101 10.39 5.45 8.43
C LEU A 101 10.73 6.67 9.27
N VAL A 102 9.73 7.23 9.96
CA VAL A 102 9.85 8.42 10.79
C VAL A 102 9.80 8.01 12.24
N ARG A 103 10.86 8.29 13.00
CA ARG A 103 10.86 8.13 14.45
C ARG A 103 10.21 9.35 15.10
N LEU A 104 9.08 9.12 15.75
CA LEU A 104 8.40 10.07 16.62
C LEU A 104 8.77 9.75 18.09
N PRO A 105 8.52 10.66 19.05
CA PRO A 105 8.99 10.51 20.43
C PRO A 105 8.64 9.17 21.12
N GLU A 106 7.51 8.55 20.76
CA GLU A 106 7.01 7.31 21.38
C GLU A 106 6.70 6.20 20.36
N LYS A 107 6.91 6.44 19.07
CA LYS A 107 6.50 5.51 18.00
C LYS A 107 7.35 5.65 16.75
N VAL A 108 7.38 4.61 15.91
CA VAL A 108 7.94 4.67 14.56
C VAL A 108 6.79 4.56 13.57
N CYS A 109 6.71 5.49 12.63
CA CYS A 109 5.70 5.49 11.58
C CYS A 109 6.31 5.22 10.21
N LEU A 110 5.63 4.41 9.42
CA LEU A 110 5.90 4.27 7.99
C LEU A 110 5.09 5.35 7.26
N HIS A 111 5.78 6.34 6.74
CA HIS A 111 5.21 7.48 6.06
C HIS A 111 5.36 7.33 4.55
N ALA A 112 4.27 7.57 3.81
CA ALA A 112 4.27 7.55 2.35
C ALA A 112 3.76 8.88 1.80
N LYS A 113 4.49 9.40 0.82
CA LYS A 113 4.16 10.63 0.10
C LYS A 113 4.36 10.40 -1.38
N GLY A 114 3.52 10.98 -2.22
CA GLY A 114 3.70 10.81 -3.65
C GLY A 114 2.58 11.41 -4.45
N ASP A 115 2.64 11.18 -5.77
CA ASP A 115 1.60 11.62 -6.67
C ASP A 115 1.46 10.70 -7.89
N VAL A 116 0.22 10.59 -8.38
CA VAL A 116 -0.14 9.85 -9.59
C VAL A 116 -0.40 10.84 -10.71
N LYS A 117 0.25 10.65 -11.86
CA LYS A 117 0.17 11.53 -13.04
C LYS A 117 -0.46 10.82 -14.22
N VAL A 118 -1.14 11.57 -15.08
CA VAL A 118 -1.66 11.14 -16.38
C VAL A 118 -1.32 12.21 -17.42
N PHE A 119 -0.72 11.82 -18.54
CA PHE A 119 -0.28 12.75 -19.61
C PHE A 119 0.53 13.96 -19.11
N GLY A 120 1.30 13.78 -18.03
CA GLY A 120 2.13 14.84 -17.43
C GLY A 120 1.41 15.76 -16.45
N GLY A 121 0.13 15.55 -16.15
CA GLY A 121 -0.60 16.25 -15.09
C GLY A 121 -0.85 15.36 -13.87
N THR A 122 -0.63 15.88 -12.66
CA THR A 122 -0.98 15.18 -11.42
C THR A 122 -2.49 15.09 -11.28
N ILE A 123 -3.00 13.87 -11.11
CA ILE A 123 -4.43 13.58 -10.89
C ILE A 123 -4.74 13.28 -9.42
N PHE A 124 -3.72 12.92 -8.64
CA PHE A 124 -3.86 12.61 -7.23
C PHE A 124 -2.54 12.76 -6.51
N ASP A 125 -2.50 13.59 -5.48
CA ASP A 125 -1.40 13.73 -4.54
C ASP A 125 -1.77 13.09 -3.20
N PHE A 126 -0.79 12.50 -2.52
CA PHE A 126 -0.98 11.89 -1.21
C PHE A 126 0.23 12.10 -0.30
N ASP A 127 -0.06 12.23 0.99
CA ASP A 127 0.90 12.46 2.07
C ASP A 127 0.25 11.96 3.37
N PHE A 128 0.59 10.73 3.78
CA PHE A 128 -0.03 10.08 4.92
C PHE A 128 0.86 9.03 5.59
N ASP A 129 0.57 8.75 6.86
CA ASP A 129 1.17 7.63 7.59
C ASP A 129 0.41 6.34 7.27
N ILE A 130 1.09 5.34 6.71
CA ILE A 130 0.53 4.00 6.43
C ILE A 130 0.20 3.30 7.75
N ILE A 131 1.15 3.33 8.70
CA ILE A 131 1.04 2.67 10.00
C ILE A 131 2.05 3.28 10.99
N CYS A 132 1.73 3.23 12.28
CA CYS A 132 2.64 3.57 13.37
C CYS A 132 2.62 2.49 14.45
N PHE A 133 3.78 2.20 15.05
CA PHE A 133 3.94 1.21 16.12
C PHE A 133 4.94 1.66 17.19
#